data_AF-A0A6V6YYU5-F1
#
_entry.id   AF-A0A6V6YYU5-F1
#
_cell.length_a   1.000
_cell.length_b   1.000
_cell.length_c   1.000
_cell.angle_alpha   90.00
_cell.angle_beta   90.00
_cell.angle_gamma   90.00
#
_symmetry.space_group_name_H-M   'P 1'
#
loop_
_entity.id
_entity.type
_entity.pdbx_description
1 polymer ?
#
loop_
_entity_poly.entity_id
_entity_poly.type
_entity_poly.pdbx_seq_one_letter_code
_entity_poly.pdbx_strand_id
1 'polypeptide(L)'
;MKTVWILLIVCNFSFGQLKVNYYKVQNKFGKTITDKTFVQKKLISDSETAYFSFSKKDSLLLDVSFTKTVGYLDTQFEELRNEFIGNFEPTKVKQWENLVGYYDEKKNIMIIKTFADYTRMKLTEIAFFTSNESIKGFLPLFDENFH
;
A
#
# COMPACT_ATOMS: atom_id res chain seq x y z
N MET A 1 36.33 8.02 8.42
CA MET A 1 35.73 8.67 7.23
C MET A 1 35.07 7.72 6.22
N LYS A 2 35.33 6.40 6.24
CA LYS A 2 34.68 5.43 5.32
C LYS A 2 33.29 4.92 5.79
N THR A 3 32.98 5.04 7.08
CA THR A 3 31.75 4.52 7.70
C THR A 3 30.51 5.38 7.43
N VAL A 4 30.66 6.69 7.16
CA VAL A 4 29.54 7.61 6.89
C VAL A 4 28.93 7.40 5.50
N TRP A 5 29.75 6.98 4.52
CA TRP A 5 29.30 6.73 3.15
C TRP A 5 28.50 5.42 3.01
N ILE A 6 28.84 4.39 3.79
CA ILE A 6 28.06 3.14 3.83
C ILE A 6 26.69 3.40 4.46
N LEU A 7 26.61 4.24 5.50
CA LEU A 7 25.34 4.63 6.11
C LEU A 7 24.44 5.40 5.14
N LEU A 8 25.00 6.32 4.33
CA LEU A 8 24.25 7.06 3.31
C LEU A 8 23.76 6.17 2.14
N ILE A 9 24.51 5.13 1.78
CA ILE A 9 24.09 4.16 0.74
C ILE A 9 22.99 3.22 1.29
N VAL A 10 23.09 2.81 2.56
CA VAL A 10 22.04 2.02 3.23
C VAL A 10 20.77 2.84 3.48
N CYS A 11 20.90 4.14 3.78
CA CYS A 11 19.75 5.05 3.87
C CYS A 11 19.10 5.34 2.50
N ASN A 12 19.86 5.37 1.41
CA ASN A 12 19.30 5.53 0.06
C ASN A 12 18.58 4.28 -0.47
N PHE A 13 18.85 3.10 0.10
CA PHE A 13 18.09 1.88 -0.22
C PHE A 13 16.73 1.77 0.48
N SER A 14 16.38 2.75 1.33
CA SER A 14 15.08 2.78 2.02
C SER A 14 13.98 3.51 1.24
N PHE A 15 14.28 4.08 0.06
CA PHE A 15 13.30 4.79 -0.79
C PHE A 15 12.77 3.97 -1.98
N GLY A 16 12.93 2.64 -1.96
CA GLY A 16 12.59 1.74 -3.07
C GLY A 16 11.42 0.79 -2.80
N GLN A 17 10.43 1.18 -2.00
CA GLN A 17 9.42 0.23 -1.50
C GLN A 17 8.24 0.00 -2.45
N LEU A 18 8.16 0.78 -3.53
CA LEU A 18 7.35 0.46 -4.70
C LEU A 18 8.29 0.22 -5.88
N LYS A 19 8.25 -0.97 -6.48
CA LYS A 19 8.97 -1.22 -7.74
C LYS A 19 8.48 -0.32 -8.89
N VAL A 20 7.28 0.26 -8.72
CA VAL A 20 6.68 1.23 -9.64
C VAL A 20 7.04 2.65 -9.20
N ASN A 21 7.99 3.24 -9.92
CA ASN A 21 8.43 4.63 -9.73
C ASN A 21 7.24 5.60 -9.81
N TYR A 22 7.17 6.59 -8.92
CA TYR A 22 6.24 7.73 -8.95
C TYR A 22 5.96 8.24 -10.39
N TYR A 23 7.03 8.45 -11.17
CA TYR A 23 6.93 8.90 -12.56
C TYR A 23 6.32 7.87 -13.51
N LYS A 24 6.56 6.56 -13.29
CA LYS A 24 5.91 5.50 -14.07
C LYS A 24 4.42 5.45 -13.81
N VAL A 25 4.00 5.56 -12.55
CA VAL A 25 2.58 5.62 -12.17
C VAL A 25 1.94 6.86 -12.77
N GLN A 26 2.53 8.05 -12.56
CA GLN A 26 1.98 9.29 -13.14
C GLN A 26 1.89 9.26 -14.67
N ASN A 27 2.92 8.77 -15.36
CA ASN A 27 2.92 8.65 -16.82
C ASN A 27 1.87 7.67 -17.33
N LYS A 28 1.60 6.58 -16.60
CA LYS A 28 0.59 5.58 -16.97
C LYS A 28 -0.84 6.07 -16.70
N PHE A 29 -1.03 7.04 -15.80
CA PHE A 29 -2.37 7.27 -15.22
C PHE A 29 -2.95 8.71 -15.28
N GLY A 30 -2.21 9.83 -15.42
CA GLY A 30 -2.77 11.20 -15.62
C GLY A 30 -3.00 12.05 -14.34
N LYS A 31 -3.54 13.29 -14.38
CA LYS A 31 -3.59 14.22 -13.21
C LYS A 31 -4.99 14.75 -12.82
N THR A 32 -5.33 14.76 -11.52
CA THR A 32 -6.37 15.62 -10.89
C THR A 32 -5.84 16.15 -9.54
N ILE A 33 -5.76 17.48 -9.34
CA ILE A 33 -4.88 18.11 -8.32
C ILE A 33 -5.66 18.63 -7.09
N THR A 34 -5.12 18.36 -5.88
CA THR A 34 -5.45 19.00 -4.58
C THR A 34 -4.17 19.31 -3.77
N ASP A 35 -4.26 20.16 -2.73
CA ASP A 35 -3.15 21.03 -2.27
C ASP A 35 -2.01 20.41 -1.44
N LYS A 36 -2.18 19.23 -0.80
CA LYS A 36 -1.11 18.58 0.01
C LYS A 36 -0.83 17.15 -0.41
N THR A 37 -1.91 16.41 -0.62
CA THR A 37 -1.91 15.04 -1.12
C THR A 37 -2.63 15.03 -2.46
N PHE A 38 -2.05 14.36 -3.44
CA PHE A 38 -2.68 14.12 -4.73
C PHE A 38 -3.34 12.74 -4.65
N VAL A 39 -4.67 12.68 -4.70
CA VAL A 39 -5.41 11.42 -4.79
C VAL A 39 -5.96 11.28 -6.20
N GLN A 40 -5.56 10.23 -6.88
CA GLN A 40 -6.04 9.91 -8.22
C GLN A 40 -6.93 8.68 -8.18
N LYS A 41 -8.19 8.85 -8.57
CA LYS A 41 -9.11 7.77 -8.87
C LYS A 41 -9.01 7.40 -10.34
N LYS A 42 -8.90 6.10 -10.64
CA LYS A 42 -8.93 5.57 -12.01
C LYS A 42 -9.81 4.35 -12.11
N LEU A 43 -10.73 4.38 -13.07
CA LEU A 43 -11.49 3.21 -13.48
C LEU A 43 -10.59 2.31 -14.33
N ILE A 44 -10.37 1.07 -13.88
CA ILE A 44 -9.62 0.03 -14.62
C ILE A 44 -10.58 -0.72 -15.56
N SER A 45 -11.80 -0.98 -15.09
CA SER A 45 -12.92 -1.56 -15.84
C SER A 45 -14.23 -1.11 -15.19
N ASP A 46 -15.39 -1.46 -15.79
CA ASP A 46 -16.71 -1.14 -15.23
C ASP A 46 -16.92 -1.65 -13.79
N SER A 47 -16.12 -2.62 -13.35
CA SER A 47 -16.21 -3.23 -12.02
C SER A 47 -15.03 -2.94 -11.10
N GLU A 48 -14.00 -2.22 -11.58
CA GLU A 48 -12.72 -2.11 -10.88
C GLU A 48 -12.17 -0.68 -10.89
N THR A 49 -11.80 -0.17 -9.72
CA THR A 49 -11.27 1.18 -9.52
C THR A 49 -10.00 1.14 -8.67
N ALA A 50 -8.96 1.84 -9.13
CA ALA A 50 -7.75 2.10 -8.36
C ALA A 50 -7.70 3.54 -7.84
N TYR A 51 -7.20 3.69 -6.63
CA TYR A 51 -6.94 4.96 -5.95
C TYR A 51 -5.44 5.02 -5.65
N PHE A 52 -4.80 6.13 -6.04
CA PHE A 52 -3.39 6.35 -5.79
C PHE A 52 -3.21 7.66 -5.04
N SER A 53 -2.56 7.62 -3.88
CA SER A 53 -2.30 8.81 -3.07
C SER A 53 -0.82 9.12 -3.05
N PHE A 54 -0.46 10.37 -3.29
CA PHE A 54 0.94 10.80 -3.45
C PHE A 54 1.24 12.05 -2.62
N SER A 55 2.45 12.11 -2.06
CA SER A 55 3.00 13.33 -1.47
C SER A 55 3.52 14.22 -2.59
N LYS A 56 2.90 15.41 -2.74
CA LYS A 56 3.38 16.44 -3.67
C LYS A 56 4.74 17.00 -3.24
N LYS A 57 4.98 17.11 -1.93
CA LYS A 57 6.21 17.65 -1.35
C LYS A 57 7.40 16.74 -1.63
N ASP A 58 7.21 15.45 -1.42
CA ASP A 58 8.31 14.47 -1.44
C ASP A 58 8.39 13.72 -2.77
N SER A 59 7.41 13.91 -3.67
CA SER A 59 7.27 13.17 -4.94
C SER A 59 7.25 11.65 -4.73
N LEU A 60 6.52 11.21 -3.71
CA LEU A 60 6.40 9.80 -3.30
C LEU A 60 4.96 9.32 -3.42
N LEU A 61 4.78 8.05 -3.78
CA LEU A 61 3.50 7.36 -3.63
C LEU A 61 3.38 6.89 -2.17
N LEU A 62 2.28 7.27 -1.52
CA LEU A 62 2.00 7.05 -0.11
C LEU A 62 1.15 5.80 0.11
N ASP A 63 0.16 5.61 -0.76
CA ASP A 63 -0.72 4.44 -0.75
C ASP A 63 -1.34 4.18 -2.12
N VAL A 64 -1.74 2.93 -2.31
CA VAL A 64 -2.52 2.46 -3.46
C VAL A 64 -3.65 1.59 -2.96
N SER A 65 -4.89 1.91 -3.32
CA SER A 65 -6.08 1.10 -3.03
C SER A 65 -6.69 0.60 -4.34
N PHE A 66 -7.12 -0.66 -4.33
CA PHE A 66 -7.80 -1.32 -5.43
C PHE A 66 -9.16 -1.80 -4.94
N THR A 67 -10.22 -1.39 -5.61
CA THR A 67 -11.60 -1.74 -5.26
C THR A 67 -12.27 -2.45 -6.42
N LYS A 68 -12.99 -3.54 -6.15
CA LYS A 68 -13.68 -4.32 -7.18
C LYS A 68 -15.02 -4.83 -6.71
N THR A 69 -16.08 -4.45 -7.42
CA THR A 69 -17.48 -4.74 -7.05
C THR A 69 -17.77 -6.25 -7.02
N VAL A 70 -17.17 -6.99 -7.96
CA VAL A 70 -17.31 -8.45 -8.06
C VAL A 70 -16.32 -9.21 -7.18
N GLY A 71 -15.38 -8.49 -6.55
CA GLY A 71 -14.31 -9.05 -5.76
C GLY A 71 -13.11 -9.53 -6.59
N TYR A 72 -12.03 -9.81 -5.88
CA TYR A 72 -10.76 -10.32 -6.41
C TYR A 72 -10.63 -11.81 -6.15
N LEU A 73 -10.05 -12.52 -7.13
CA LEU A 73 -9.50 -13.85 -6.89
C LEU A 73 -8.13 -13.72 -6.20
N ASP A 74 -7.75 -14.73 -5.41
CA ASP A 74 -6.46 -14.72 -4.70
C ASP A 74 -5.26 -14.58 -5.66
N THR A 75 -5.33 -15.18 -6.84
CA THR A 75 -4.29 -15.04 -7.87
C THR A 75 -4.11 -13.59 -8.33
N GLN A 76 -5.21 -12.84 -8.46
CA GLN A 76 -5.17 -11.42 -8.84
C GLN A 76 -4.58 -10.57 -7.72
N PHE A 77 -4.86 -10.90 -6.46
CA PHE A 77 -4.21 -10.25 -5.33
C PHE A 77 -2.69 -10.48 -5.36
N GLU A 78 -2.25 -11.72 -5.58
CA GLU A 78 -0.81 -12.04 -5.64
C GLU A 78 -0.11 -11.29 -6.77
N GLU A 79 -0.75 -11.17 -7.94
CA GLU A 79 -0.26 -10.36 -9.06
C GLU A 79 -0.11 -8.88 -8.67
N LEU A 80 -1.14 -8.27 -8.07
CA LEU A 80 -1.10 -6.89 -7.60
C LEU A 80 -0.01 -6.69 -6.54
N ARG A 81 0.04 -7.56 -5.52
CA ARG A 81 1.06 -7.50 -4.47
C ARG A 81 2.47 -7.55 -5.09
N ASN A 82 2.70 -8.45 -6.03
CA ASN A 82 3.99 -8.61 -6.69
C ASN A 82 4.33 -7.41 -7.59
N GLU A 83 3.35 -6.80 -8.25
CA GLU A 83 3.52 -5.58 -9.05
C GLU A 83 3.97 -4.39 -8.19
N PHE A 84 3.33 -4.18 -7.03
CA PHE A 84 3.56 -2.98 -6.21
C PHE A 84 4.67 -3.17 -5.19
N ILE A 85 4.62 -4.23 -4.37
CA ILE A 85 5.48 -4.42 -3.19
C ILE A 85 6.54 -5.51 -3.41
N GLY A 86 6.30 -6.47 -4.29
CA GLY A 86 7.22 -7.60 -4.52
C GLY A 86 7.27 -8.53 -3.31
N ASN A 87 8.49 -8.93 -2.87
CA ASN A 87 8.75 -9.89 -1.79
C ASN A 87 8.23 -9.43 -0.41
N PHE A 88 6.92 -9.33 -0.22
CA PHE A 88 6.30 -8.94 1.04
C PHE A 88 6.34 -10.09 2.05
N GLU A 89 6.90 -9.85 3.24
CA GLU A 89 6.99 -10.86 4.31
C GLU A 89 6.42 -10.25 5.60
N PRO A 90 5.14 -10.52 5.94
CA PRO A 90 4.51 -9.87 7.07
C PRO A 90 5.13 -10.35 8.39
N THR A 91 5.57 -9.40 9.21
CA THR A 91 6.04 -9.65 10.59
C THR A 91 4.90 -9.55 11.60
N LYS A 92 3.84 -8.80 11.28
CA LYS A 92 2.62 -8.67 12.08
C LYS A 92 1.39 -8.91 11.22
N VAL A 93 0.41 -9.60 11.79
CA VAL A 93 -0.89 -9.88 11.16
C VAL A 93 -1.98 -9.65 12.19
N LYS A 94 -3.01 -8.89 11.81
CA LYS A 94 -4.19 -8.67 12.64
C LYS A 94 -5.44 -8.91 11.81
N GLN A 95 -6.39 -9.62 12.41
CA GLN A 95 -7.67 -9.90 11.79
C GLN A 95 -8.77 -9.22 12.59
N TRP A 96 -9.67 -8.55 11.88
CA TRP A 96 -10.96 -8.08 12.40
C TRP A 96 -12.08 -8.75 11.60
N GLU A 97 -13.35 -8.45 11.85
CA GLU A 97 -14.48 -9.17 11.24
C GLU A 97 -14.36 -9.32 9.71
N ASN A 98 -14.39 -8.20 8.99
CA ASN A 98 -14.37 -8.16 7.53
C ASN A 98 -13.07 -7.55 6.97
N LEU A 99 -12.00 -7.45 7.77
CA LEU A 99 -10.71 -6.97 7.29
C LEU A 99 -9.53 -7.74 7.89
N VAL A 100 -8.44 -7.81 7.13
CA VAL A 100 -7.17 -8.38 7.58
C VAL A 100 -6.05 -7.44 7.22
N GLY A 101 -5.25 -7.08 8.24
CA GLY A 101 -4.08 -6.26 8.11
C GLY A 101 -2.82 -7.08 8.22
N TYR A 102 -1.85 -6.75 7.36
CA TYR A 102 -0.52 -7.34 7.33
C TYR A 102 0.50 -6.21 7.38
N TYR A 103 1.50 -6.31 8.23
CA TYR A 103 2.56 -5.32 8.33
C TYR A 103 3.93 -6.01 8.28
N ASP A 104 4.77 -5.54 7.37
CA ASP A 104 6.19 -5.92 7.25
C ASP A 104 7.01 -4.78 7.87
N GLU A 105 7.47 -4.97 9.10
CA GLU A 105 8.29 -3.99 9.84
C GLU A 105 9.60 -3.67 9.14
N LYS A 106 10.24 -4.68 8.54
CA LYS A 106 11.56 -4.54 7.91
C LYS A 106 11.47 -3.62 6.69
N LYS A 107 10.39 -3.74 5.95
CA LYS A 107 10.13 -2.90 4.78
C LYS A 107 9.24 -1.72 5.09
N ASN A 108 8.69 -1.63 6.28
CA ASN A 108 7.70 -0.62 6.63
C ASN A 108 6.56 -0.51 5.59
N ILE A 109 5.95 -1.66 5.29
CA ILE A 109 4.85 -1.75 4.34
C ILE A 109 3.65 -2.39 5.02
N MET A 110 2.48 -1.80 4.82
CA MET A 110 1.23 -2.36 5.31
C MET A 110 0.31 -2.71 4.16
N ILE A 111 -0.33 -3.86 4.27
CA ILE A 111 -1.39 -4.32 3.36
C ILE A 111 -2.66 -4.49 4.17
N ILE A 112 -3.74 -3.85 3.74
CA ILE A 112 -5.07 -4.08 4.27
C ILE A 112 -5.91 -4.76 3.19
N LYS A 113 -6.52 -5.90 3.56
CA LYS A 113 -7.52 -6.59 2.76
C LYS A 113 -8.89 -6.37 3.39
N THR A 114 -9.85 -5.93 2.62
CA THR A 114 -11.25 -5.79 3.05
C THR A 114 -12.12 -6.74 2.28
N PHE A 115 -13.01 -7.42 2.99
CA PHE A 115 -13.92 -8.42 2.45
C PHE A 115 -15.36 -7.89 2.48
N ALA A 116 -16.20 -8.41 1.59
CA ALA A 116 -17.60 -8.03 1.51
C ALA A 116 -18.37 -8.34 2.82
N ASP A 117 -17.95 -9.37 3.54
CA ASP A 117 -18.59 -9.86 4.75
C ASP A 117 -17.58 -10.63 5.64
N TYR A 118 -18.07 -11.11 6.78
CA TYR A 118 -17.30 -11.87 7.77
C TYR A 118 -16.91 -13.28 7.29
N THR A 119 -17.50 -13.80 6.21
CA THR A 119 -17.10 -15.10 5.65
C THR A 119 -15.74 -15.00 4.95
N ARG A 120 -15.34 -13.77 4.58
CA ARG A 120 -14.07 -13.46 3.91
C ARG A 120 -13.86 -14.22 2.60
N MET A 121 -14.94 -14.72 1.99
CA MET A 121 -14.89 -15.40 0.71
C MET A 121 -14.72 -14.43 -0.47
N LYS A 122 -15.11 -13.16 -0.29
CA LYS A 122 -15.10 -12.14 -1.35
C LYS A 122 -14.25 -10.95 -0.96
N LEU A 123 -13.00 -10.92 -1.43
CA LEU A 123 -12.07 -9.80 -1.27
C LEU A 123 -12.52 -8.63 -2.15
N THR A 124 -12.93 -7.50 -1.58
CA THR A 124 -13.48 -6.35 -2.33
C THR A 124 -12.53 -5.17 -2.43
N GLU A 125 -11.61 -5.05 -1.48
CA GLU A 125 -10.59 -4.00 -1.50
C GLU A 125 -9.23 -4.50 -1.03
N ILE A 126 -8.18 -4.00 -1.68
CA ILE A 126 -6.78 -4.22 -1.32
C ILE A 126 -6.10 -2.86 -1.26
N ALA A 127 -5.58 -2.48 -0.09
CA ALA A 127 -4.83 -1.25 0.09
C ALA A 127 -3.38 -1.54 0.51
N PHE A 128 -2.45 -0.82 -0.11
CA PHE A 128 -1.02 -0.87 0.13
C PHE A 128 -0.57 0.48 0.67
N PHE A 129 0.05 0.51 1.86
CA PHE A 129 0.58 1.72 2.48
C PHE A 129 2.09 1.61 2.62
N THR A 130 2.79 2.68 2.27
CA THR A 130 4.26 2.78 2.32
C THR A 130 4.71 3.99 3.14
N SER A 131 3.80 4.92 3.43
CA SER A 131 4.13 6.12 4.19
C SER A 131 4.13 5.83 5.69
N ASN A 132 5.18 6.29 6.38
CA ASN A 132 5.27 6.24 7.84
C ASN A 132 4.07 6.90 8.53
N GLU A 133 3.58 8.02 7.98
CA GLU A 133 2.45 8.74 8.56
C GLU A 133 1.15 7.93 8.47
N SER A 134 0.88 7.36 7.29
CA SER A 134 -0.27 6.49 7.06
C SER A 134 -0.19 5.25 7.96
N ILE A 135 0.96 4.58 7.98
CA ILE A 135 1.17 3.34 8.75
C ILE A 135 1.04 3.58 10.25
N LYS A 136 1.62 4.67 10.79
CA LYS A 136 1.57 5.00 12.22
C LYS A 136 0.15 5.11 12.77
N GLY A 137 -0.82 5.53 11.95
CA GLY A 137 -2.23 5.55 12.36
C GLY A 137 -2.83 4.17 12.60
N PHE A 138 -2.32 3.14 11.93
CA PHE A 138 -2.81 1.76 12.02
C PHE A 138 -2.01 0.88 12.98
N LEU A 139 -0.72 1.16 13.19
CA LEU A 139 0.13 0.32 14.04
C LEU A 139 -0.44 0.03 15.44
N PRO A 140 -1.03 1.00 16.17
CA PRO A 140 -1.60 0.72 17.48
C PRO A 140 -2.69 -0.36 17.45
N LEU A 141 -3.40 -0.51 16.32
CA LEU A 141 -4.47 -1.51 16.17
C LEU A 141 -3.94 -2.94 16.05
N PHE A 142 -2.63 -3.11 15.78
CA PHE A 142 -1.97 -4.42 15.75
C PHE A 142 -1.54 -4.90 17.13
N ASP A 143 -1.47 -4.01 18.13
CA ASP A 143 -1.10 -4.39 19.48
C ASP A 143 -2.29 -5.06 20.20
N GLU A 144 -2.00 -6.07 21.03
CA GLU A 144 -3.03 -6.88 21.70
C GLU A 144 -3.85 -6.10 22.74
N ASN A 145 -3.34 -4.96 23.20
CA ASN A 145 -3.96 -4.14 24.24
C ASN A 145 -4.91 -3.04 23.72
N PHE A 146 -5.15 -2.99 22.41
CA PHE A 146 -6.09 -2.04 21.82
C PHE A 146 -7.52 -2.60 21.90
N HIS A 147 -8.27 -2.17 22.92
CA HIS A 147 -9.67 -2.48 23.16
C HIS A 147 -10.52 -1.21 23.17
#